data_AF-A0A3C0BMS2-F1
#
_entry.id   AF-A0A3C0BMS2-F1
#
_cell.length_a   1.000
_cell.length_b   1.000
_cell.length_c   1.000
_cell.angle_alpha   90.00
_cell.angle_beta   90.00
_cell.angle_gamma   90.00
#
_symmetry.space_group_name_H-M   'P 1'
#
loop_
_entity.id
_entity.type
_entity.pdbx_description
1 polymer ?
#
loop_
_entity_poly.entity_id
_entity_poly.type
_entity_poly.pdbx_seq_one_letter_code
_entity_poly.pdbx_strand_id
1 'polypeptide(L)'
;LEHGAGLIMLCKSYFGYFAEHHVCDERLVKLAQALGMKHARRPSDIVKALDKLRKECGVAGLKMSDYGITPDEFETFSKNAHSAMARLFKNDRIELDDTAVISIYRKAYK
;
A
#
# COMPACT_ATOMS: atom_id res chain seq x y z
N LEU A 1 5.71 -15.77 -4.48
CA LEU A 1 6.49 -14.54 -4.26
C LEU A 1 6.85 -14.43 -2.78
N GLU A 2 7.98 -13.81 -2.48
CA GLU A 2 8.48 -13.57 -1.14
C GLU A 2 7.57 -12.57 -0.42
N HIS A 3 7.17 -12.87 0.82
CA HIS A 3 6.22 -12.07 1.58
C HIS A 3 6.58 -10.56 1.60
N GLY A 4 7.87 -10.24 1.81
CA GLY A 4 8.36 -8.86 1.82
C GLY A 4 8.20 -8.13 0.48
N ALA A 5 8.37 -8.83 -0.66
CA ALA A 5 8.18 -8.23 -1.98
C ALA A 5 6.71 -7.81 -2.18
N GLY A 6 5.76 -8.65 -1.75
CA GLY A 6 4.33 -8.32 -1.77
C GLY A 6 4.00 -7.04 -0.99
N LEU A 7 4.53 -6.93 0.23
CA LEU A 7 4.35 -5.73 1.07
C LEU A 7 4.94 -4.48 0.42
N ILE A 8 6.14 -4.56 -0.15
CA ILE A 8 6.83 -3.42 -0.77
C ILE A 8 6.10 -2.95 -2.04
N MET A 9 5.58 -3.87 -2.84
CA MET A 9 4.82 -3.54 -4.05
C MET A 9 3.52 -2.78 -3.70
N LEU A 10 2.83 -3.19 -2.64
CA LEU A 10 1.55 -2.61 -2.23
C LEU A 10 1.66 -1.34 -1.38
N CYS A 11 2.76 -1.14 -0.64
CA CYS A 11 2.78 -0.15 0.45
C CYS A 11 2.40 1.26 0.01
N LYS A 12 2.84 1.71 -1.18
CA LYS A 12 2.54 3.06 -1.69
C LYS A 12 1.05 3.23 -1.98
N SER A 13 0.40 2.28 -2.66
CA SER A 13 -1.02 2.38 -3.00
C SER A 13 -1.90 2.18 -1.77
N TYR A 14 -1.53 1.27 -0.87
CA TYR A 14 -2.23 1.04 0.39
C TYR A 14 -2.20 2.28 1.30
N PHE A 15 -1.02 2.83 1.63
CA PHE A 15 -0.94 4.07 2.42
C PHE A 15 -1.51 5.30 1.66
N GLY A 16 -1.36 5.32 0.34
CA GLY A 16 -1.99 6.32 -0.52
C GLY A 16 -3.50 6.33 -0.41
N TYR A 17 -4.14 5.15 -0.35
CA TYR A 17 -5.59 5.03 -0.18
C TYR A 17 -6.07 5.70 1.10
N PHE A 18 -5.44 5.44 2.26
CA PHE A 18 -5.82 6.11 3.51
C PHE A 18 -5.56 7.61 3.48
N ALA A 19 -4.50 8.06 2.79
CA ALA A 19 -4.20 9.48 2.63
C ALA A 19 -5.24 10.20 1.76
N GLU A 20 -5.72 9.56 0.68
CA GLU A 20 -6.76 10.08 -0.20
C GLU A 20 -8.11 10.22 0.52
N HIS A 21 -8.41 9.32 1.46
CA HIS A 21 -9.67 9.30 2.21
C HIS A 21 -9.61 10.06 3.54
N HIS A 22 -8.47 10.67 3.88
CA HIS A 22 -8.28 11.50 5.07
C HIS A 22 -8.65 10.84 6.42
N VAL A 23 -8.52 9.50 6.53
CA VAL A 23 -9.01 8.76 7.71
C VAL A 23 -8.04 8.70 8.88
N CYS A 24 -6.77 9.10 8.70
CA CYS A 24 -5.76 9.05 9.76
C CYS A 24 -4.56 10.00 9.53
N ASP A 25 -4.83 11.22 9.07
CA ASP A 25 -3.82 12.15 8.55
C ASP A 25 -2.64 12.40 9.48
N GLU A 26 -2.90 12.71 10.75
CA GLU A 26 -1.85 13.01 11.72
C GLU A 26 -0.88 11.82 11.87
N ARG A 27 -1.39 10.59 11.82
CA ARG A 27 -0.57 9.38 11.89
C ARG A 27 0.27 9.20 10.64
N LEU A 28 -0.29 9.45 9.46
CA LEU A 28 0.45 9.36 8.19
C LEU A 28 1.57 10.41 8.11
N VAL A 29 1.31 11.63 8.57
CA VAL A 29 2.33 12.68 8.70
C VAL A 29 3.44 12.23 9.66
N LYS A 30 3.11 11.73 10.85
CA LYS A 30 4.08 11.21 11.82
C LYS A 30 4.91 10.06 11.25
N LEU A 31 4.29 9.13 10.50
CA LEU A 31 5.00 8.05 9.82
C LEU A 31 5.98 8.59 8.77
N ALA A 32 5.58 9.55 7.95
CA ALA A 32 6.47 10.17 6.96
C ALA A 32 7.70 10.82 7.62
N GLN A 33 7.50 11.50 8.76
CA GLN A 33 8.59 12.09 9.55
C GLN A 33 9.52 11.04 10.18
N ALA A 34 8.95 9.92 10.64
CA ALA A 34 9.70 8.79 11.17
C ALA A 34 10.57 8.12 10.10
N LEU A 35 10.06 8.03 8.86
CA LEU A 35 10.78 7.53 7.68
C LEU A 35 11.83 8.53 7.12
N GLY A 36 12.16 9.59 7.85
CA GLY A 36 13.23 10.53 7.51
C GLY A 36 12.77 11.80 6.78
N MET A 37 11.49 11.94 6.44
CA MET A 37 10.95 13.17 5.84
C MET A 37 10.51 14.17 6.94
N LYS A 38 11.46 14.72 7.69
CA LYS A 38 11.22 15.53 8.92
C LYS A 38 10.27 16.71 8.73
N HIS A 39 10.16 17.26 7.53
CA HIS A 39 9.28 18.38 7.20
C HIS A 39 7.94 17.96 6.59
N ALA A 40 7.58 16.68 6.61
CA ALA A 40 6.27 16.23 6.14
C ALA A 40 5.15 16.93 6.92
N ARG A 41 4.14 17.42 6.19
CA ARG A 41 3.01 18.20 6.72
C ARG A 41 1.66 17.73 6.17
N ARG A 42 1.66 16.91 5.13
CA ARG A 42 0.44 16.38 4.50
C ARG A 42 0.42 14.86 4.61
N PRO A 43 -0.77 14.24 4.75
CA PRO A 43 -0.88 12.78 4.77
C PRO A 43 -0.23 12.13 3.54
N SER A 44 -0.37 12.75 2.35
CA SER A 44 0.21 12.27 1.10
C SER A 44 1.75 12.30 1.06
N ASP A 45 2.42 12.98 1.98
CA ASP A 45 3.88 12.93 2.07
C ASP A 45 4.39 11.54 2.49
N ILE A 46 3.55 10.67 3.07
CA ILE A 46 3.89 9.26 3.34
C ILE A 46 4.29 8.51 2.07
N VAL A 47 3.59 8.76 0.95
CA VAL A 47 3.87 8.08 -0.33
C VAL A 47 5.24 8.49 -0.86
N LYS A 48 5.62 9.76 -0.68
CA LYS A 48 6.95 10.26 -1.08
C LYS A 48 8.05 9.69 -0.18
N ALA A 49 7.81 9.61 1.12
CA ALA A 49 8.75 9.02 2.06
C ALA A 49 8.99 7.53 1.74
N LEU A 50 7.93 6.77 1.46
CA LEU A 50 8.02 5.38 1.03
C LEU A 50 8.73 5.23 -0.32
N ASP A 51 8.46 6.10 -1.29
CA ASP A 51 9.15 6.08 -2.59
C ASP A 51 10.66 6.32 -2.45
N LYS A 52 11.04 7.30 -1.62
CA LYS A 52 12.44 7.57 -1.29
C LYS A 52 13.10 6.36 -0.62
N LEU A 53 12.49 5.81 0.43
CA LEU A 53 13.02 4.65 1.14
C LEU A 53 13.20 3.45 0.20
N ARG A 54 12.20 3.16 -0.64
CA ARG A 54 12.30 2.06 -1.63
C ARG A 54 13.46 2.25 -2.60
N LYS A 55 13.74 3.49 -3.03
CA LYS A 55 14.89 3.81 -3.89
C LYS A 55 16.21 3.61 -3.16
N GLU A 56 16.33 4.10 -1.93
CA GLU A 56 17.53 3.94 -1.10
C GLU A 56 17.83 2.48 -0.77
N CYS A 57 16.80 1.65 -0.61
CA CYS A 57 16.94 0.20 -0.42
C CYS A 57 17.12 -0.60 -1.72
N GLY A 58 17.12 0.02 -2.90
CA GLY A 58 17.27 -0.68 -4.19
C GLY A 58 16.08 -1.54 -4.62
N VAL A 59 14.91 -1.37 -4.00
CA VAL A 59 13.69 -2.19 -4.23
C VAL A 59 12.57 -1.42 -4.94
N ALA A 60 12.85 -0.20 -5.41
CA ALA A 60 11.88 0.62 -6.13
C ALA A 60 11.39 -0.03 -7.43
N GLY A 61 12.22 -0.89 -8.04
CA GLY A 61 11.91 -1.59 -9.29
C GLY A 61 10.99 -2.81 -9.15
N LEU A 62 10.62 -3.23 -7.94
CA LEU A 62 9.70 -4.37 -7.75
C LEU A 62 8.31 -4.07 -8.31
N LYS A 63 7.83 -4.93 -9.21
CA LYS A 63 6.51 -4.84 -9.84
C LYS A 63 5.80 -6.19 -9.82
N MET A 64 4.48 -6.18 -9.68
CA MET A 64 3.68 -7.40 -9.66
C MET A 64 3.82 -8.19 -10.97
N SER A 65 3.91 -7.48 -12.10
CA SER A 65 4.11 -8.08 -13.42
C SER A 65 5.37 -8.90 -13.55
N ASP A 66 6.43 -8.58 -12.80
CA ASP A 66 7.69 -9.33 -12.85
C ASP A 66 7.56 -10.71 -12.20
N TYR A 67 6.50 -10.91 -11.40
CA TYR A 67 6.14 -12.19 -10.77
C TYR A 67 5.06 -12.95 -11.54
N GLY A 68 4.70 -12.51 -12.75
CA GLY A 68 3.66 -13.14 -13.57
C GLY A 68 2.23 -12.84 -13.14
N ILE A 69 2.02 -11.93 -12.18
CA ILE A 69 0.69 -11.49 -11.76
C ILE A 69 0.02 -10.70 -12.89
N THR A 70 -1.26 -10.97 -13.13
CA THR A 70 -2.07 -10.25 -14.12
C THR A 70 -3.30 -9.57 -13.50
N PRO A 71 -3.80 -8.46 -14.07
CA PRO A 71 -4.92 -7.72 -13.48
C PRO A 71 -6.25 -8.48 -13.40
N ASP A 72 -6.44 -9.53 -14.20
CA ASP A 72 -7.61 -10.42 -14.14
C ASP A 72 -7.63 -11.29 -12.86
N GLU A 73 -6.49 -11.44 -12.17
CA GLU A 73 -6.42 -12.17 -10.90
C GLU A 73 -6.82 -11.32 -9.68
N PHE A 74 -6.92 -9.99 -9.82
CA PHE A 74 -7.10 -9.09 -8.68
C PHE A 74 -8.41 -9.33 -7.91
N GLU A 75 -9.47 -9.75 -8.60
CA GLU A 75 -10.73 -10.11 -7.94
C GLU A 75 -10.55 -11.36 -7.06
N THR A 76 -9.87 -12.38 -7.58
CA THR A 76 -9.53 -13.59 -6.82
C THR A 76 -8.64 -13.26 -5.63
N PHE A 77 -7.66 -12.36 -5.79
CA PHE A 77 -6.79 -11.93 -4.69
C PHE A 77 -7.55 -11.16 -3.62
N SER A 78 -8.51 -10.31 -4.01
CA SER A 78 -9.38 -9.61 -3.07
C SER A 78 -10.19 -10.56 -2.22
N LYS A 79 -10.89 -11.50 -2.87
CA LYS A 79 -11.68 -12.55 -2.20
C LYS A 79 -10.82 -13.39 -1.26
N ASN A 80 -9.61 -13.77 -1.69
CA ASN A 80 -8.67 -14.53 -0.87
C ASN A 80 -8.17 -13.72 0.33
N ALA A 81 -7.89 -12.42 0.17
CA ALA A 81 -7.49 -11.55 1.28
C ALA A 81 -8.63 -11.44 2.31
N HIS A 82 -9.87 -11.24 1.86
CA HIS A 82 -11.03 -11.16 2.73
C HIS A 82 -11.36 -12.47 3.44
N SER A 83 -11.09 -13.63 2.83
CA SER A 83 -11.34 -14.93 3.45
C SER A 83 -10.20 -15.33 4.41
N ALA A 84 -8.96 -15.34 3.94
CA ALA A 84 -7.81 -15.84 4.68
C ALA A 84 -7.36 -14.87 5.79
N MET A 85 -7.59 -13.57 5.61
CA MET A 85 -7.11 -12.51 6.51
C MET A 85 -8.25 -11.65 7.07
N ALA A 86 -9.50 -12.14 7.08
CA ALA A 86 -10.70 -11.42 7.48
C ALA A 86 -10.55 -10.57 8.77
N ARG A 87 -9.88 -11.13 9.79
CA ARG A 87 -9.69 -10.47 11.08
C ARG A 87 -8.72 -9.28 10.99
N LEU A 88 -7.77 -9.29 10.05
CA LEU A 88 -6.78 -8.22 9.89
C LEU A 88 -7.41 -6.96 9.31
N PHE A 89 -8.38 -7.10 8.41
CA PHE A 89 -9.13 -5.96 7.84
C PHE A 89 -9.84 -5.11 8.91
N LYS A 90 -10.23 -5.73 10.04
CA LYS A 90 -10.84 -5.00 11.16
C LYS A 90 -9.88 -4.04 11.86
N ASN A 91 -8.57 -4.13 11.59
CA ASN A 91 -7.56 -3.23 12.14
C ASN A 91 -7.25 -2.04 11.23
N ASP A 92 -7.79 -2.04 10.00
CA ASP A 92 -7.64 -0.93 9.07
C ASP A 92 -8.39 0.31 9.56
N ARG A 93 -7.93 1.48 9.11
CA ARG A 93 -8.50 2.79 9.53
C ARG A 93 -9.79 3.14 8.81
N ILE A 94 -10.11 2.39 7.76
CA ILE A 94 -11.35 2.44 7.01
C ILE A 94 -11.64 1.01 6.55
N GLU A 95 -12.92 0.67 6.39
CA GLU A 95 -13.29 -0.57 5.74
C GLU A 95 -12.77 -0.57 4.30
N LEU A 96 -12.04 -1.63 3.94
CA LEU A 96 -11.56 -1.88 2.60
C LEU A 96 -12.41 -3.01 2.03
N ASP A 97 -13.42 -2.69 1.23
CA ASP A 97 -14.21 -3.68 0.50
C ASP A 97 -13.47 -4.21 -0.72
N ASP A 98 -14.08 -5.15 -1.45
CA ASP A 98 -13.47 -5.74 -2.65
C ASP A 98 -13.09 -4.67 -3.69
N THR A 99 -13.91 -3.63 -3.84
CA THR A 99 -13.66 -2.52 -4.78
C THR A 99 -12.42 -1.73 -4.38
N ALA A 100 -12.30 -1.40 -3.09
CA ALA A 100 -11.15 -0.70 -2.53
C ALA A 100 -9.86 -1.53 -2.69
N VAL A 101 -9.91 -2.81 -2.36
CA VAL A 101 -8.76 -3.73 -2.47
C VAL A 101 -8.31 -3.87 -3.92
N ILE A 102 -9.24 -4.07 -4.86
CA ILE A 102 -8.92 -4.14 -6.30
C ILE A 102 -8.33 -2.82 -6.80
N SER A 103 -8.84 -1.67 -6.33
CA SER A 103 -8.27 -0.35 -6.67
C SER A 103 -6.82 -0.21 -6.19
N ILE A 104 -6.52 -0.68 -4.98
CA ILE A 104 -5.16 -0.71 -4.42
C ILE A 104 -4.22 -1.60 -5.25
N TYR A 105 -4.68 -2.78 -5.67
CA TYR A 105 -3.91 -3.67 -6.58
C TYR A 105 -3.66 -3.00 -7.93
N ARG A 106 -4.69 -2.42 -8.56
CA ARG A 106 -4.56 -1.72 -9.85
C ARG A 106 -3.56 -0.58 -9.78
N LYS A 107 -3.58 0.22 -8.72
CA LYS A 107 -2.62 1.31 -8.50
C LYS A 107 -1.18 0.82 -8.25
N ALA A 108 -1.00 -0.39 -7.72
CA ALA A 108 0.33 -0.97 -7.42
C ALA A 108 0.92 -1.84 -8.54
N TYR A 109 0.19 -2.07 -9.63
CA TYR A 109 0.53 -3.12 -10.59
C TYR A 109 1.90 -2.95 -11.28
N LYS A 110 2.27 -1.73 -11.69
CA LYS A 110 3.48 -1.44 -12.49
C LYS A 110 4.31 -0.29 -11.94
#